data_AF-A0A2M6VPD9-F1
#
_entry.id   AF-A0A2M6VPD9-F1
#
_cell.length_a   1.000
_cell.length_b   1.000
_cell.length_c   1.000
_cell.angle_alpha   90.00
_cell.angle_beta   90.00
_cell.angle_gamma   90.00
#
_symmetry.space_group_name_H-M   'P 1'
#
loop_
_entity.id
_entity.type
_entity.pdbx_description
1 polymer ?
#
loop_
_entity_poly.entity_id
_entity_poly.type
_entity_poly.pdbx_seq_one_letter_code
_entity_poly.pdbx_strand_id
1 'polypeptide(L)'
;MQFLKKDTMGPTTKARGDAGEDEALAYLQARGLRLLQRNYRTPGRGGGEIDLIMQASDGTVVFVEVRKRSRTDHGGAAASIGFQKQRRIIFAAQHYLLRWRRLPPLRFDVVTIESDGPQWLQAAFDGA
;
A
#
# COMPACT_ATOMS: atom_id res chain seq x y z
N MET A 1 22.92 38.87 -20.84
CA MET A 1 23.38 37.64 -20.15
C MET A 1 22.15 36.84 -19.76
N GLN A 2 21.93 35.71 -20.43
CA GLN A 2 20.73 34.90 -20.30
C GLN A 2 20.97 33.80 -19.26
N PHE A 3 20.29 33.86 -18.13
CA PHE A 3 20.25 32.78 -17.15
C PHE A 3 19.42 31.63 -17.73
N LEU A 4 20.08 30.55 -18.15
CA LEU A 4 19.41 29.34 -18.61
C LEU A 4 18.97 28.52 -17.39
N LYS A 5 17.68 28.59 -17.06
CA LYS A 5 17.03 27.62 -16.15
C LYS A 5 17.09 26.23 -16.80
N LYS A 6 17.77 25.29 -16.14
CA LYS A 6 17.65 23.85 -16.41
C LYS A 6 17.19 23.16 -15.12
N ASP A 7 15.90 23.25 -14.85
CA ASP A 7 15.24 22.37 -13.88
C ASP A 7 14.44 21.33 -14.67
N THR A 8 15.14 20.27 -15.11
CA THR A 8 14.52 19.03 -15.58
C THR A 8 15.05 17.87 -14.77
N MET A 9 14.79 17.88 -13.46
CA MET A 9 14.85 16.66 -12.66
C MET A 9 13.49 15.96 -12.81
N GLY A 10 13.47 14.79 -13.45
CA GLY A 10 12.29 13.95 -13.52
C GLY A 10 11.76 13.60 -12.12
N PRO A 11 10.49 13.18 -12.00
CA PRO A 11 9.86 12.99 -10.70
C PRO A 11 10.64 11.99 -9.84
N THR A 12 10.88 12.36 -8.59
CA THR A 12 11.64 11.55 -7.61
C THR A 12 10.93 10.23 -7.32
N THR A 13 11.66 9.23 -6.82
CA THR A 13 11.08 7.95 -6.39
C THR A 13 9.94 8.14 -5.38
N LYS A 14 10.05 9.16 -4.51
CA LYS A 14 9.02 9.52 -3.55
C LYS A 14 7.76 10.08 -4.24
N ALA A 15 7.91 11.08 -5.11
CA ALA A 15 6.78 11.66 -5.84
C ALA A 15 6.07 10.63 -6.74
N ARG A 16 6.82 9.67 -7.29
CA ARG A 16 6.26 8.53 -8.04
C ARG A 16 5.52 7.54 -7.14
N GLY A 17 5.96 7.36 -5.90
CA GLY A 17 5.26 6.57 -4.89
C GLY A 17 3.94 7.22 -4.50
N ASP A 18 3.98 8.51 -4.16
CA ASP A 18 2.79 9.28 -3.74
C ASP A 18 1.68 9.24 -4.81
N ALA A 19 2.03 9.41 -6.10
CA ALA A 19 1.07 9.34 -7.20
C ALA A 19 0.43 7.94 -7.36
N GLY A 20 1.21 6.87 -7.16
CA GLY A 20 0.68 5.50 -7.22
C GLY A 20 -0.26 5.19 -6.05
N GLU A 21 0.05 5.72 -4.85
CA GLU A 21 -0.84 5.60 -3.69
C GLU A 21 -2.16 6.35 -3.89
N ASP A 22 -2.13 7.54 -4.47
CA ASP A 22 -3.33 8.32 -4.78
C ASP A 22 -4.24 7.59 -5.78
N GLU A 23 -3.65 7.00 -6.82
CA GLU A 23 -4.36 6.20 -7.82
C GLU A 23 -4.98 4.94 -7.19
N ALA A 24 -4.21 4.21 -6.37
CA ALA A 24 -4.70 3.05 -5.64
C ALA A 24 -5.85 3.40 -4.69
N LEU A 25 -5.72 4.52 -3.96
CA LEU A 25 -6.74 5.00 -3.04
C LEU A 25 -8.05 5.29 -3.79
N ALA A 26 -8.00 6.08 -4.86
CA ALA A 26 -9.17 6.41 -5.66
C ALA A 26 -9.84 5.14 -6.23
N TYR A 27 -9.03 4.20 -6.71
CA TYR A 27 -9.49 2.92 -7.25
C TYR A 27 -10.24 2.06 -6.21
N LEU A 28 -9.74 2.00 -4.98
CA LEU A 28 -10.35 1.26 -3.87
C LEU A 28 -11.61 1.96 -3.34
N GLN A 29 -11.61 3.29 -3.26
CA GLN A 29 -12.79 4.07 -2.85
C GLN A 29 -13.94 3.92 -3.84
N ALA A 30 -13.65 3.91 -5.14
CA ALA A 30 -14.64 3.62 -6.18
C ALA A 30 -15.25 2.21 -6.07
N ARG A 31 -14.61 1.30 -5.33
CA ARG A 31 -15.08 -0.07 -5.02
C ARG A 31 -15.70 -0.21 -3.64
N GLY A 32 -16.00 0.92 -2.98
CA GLY A 32 -16.73 0.95 -1.71
C GLY A 32 -15.85 0.79 -0.47
N LEU A 33 -14.52 0.79 -0.60
CA LEU A 33 -13.63 0.81 0.56
C LEU A 33 -13.52 2.23 1.12
N ARG A 34 -13.65 2.36 2.44
CA ARG A 34 -13.48 3.64 3.14
C ARG A 34 -12.06 3.76 3.67
N LEU A 35 -11.40 4.88 3.41
CA LEU A 35 -10.07 5.16 3.97
C LEU A 35 -10.14 5.33 5.49
N LEU A 36 -9.27 4.63 6.21
CA LEU A 36 -9.03 4.82 7.64
C LEU A 36 -7.75 5.60 7.89
N GLN A 37 -6.66 5.25 7.21
CA GLN A 37 -5.36 5.90 7.38
C GLN A 37 -4.46 5.66 6.16
N ARG A 38 -3.61 6.64 5.82
CA ARG A 38 -2.53 6.50 4.83
C ARG A 38 -1.17 6.50 5.52
N ASN A 39 -0.16 5.93 4.86
CA ASN A 39 1.24 6.04 5.21
C ASN A 39 1.52 5.72 6.69
N TYR A 40 0.92 4.64 7.18
CA TYR A 40 1.05 4.24 8.57
C TYR A 40 2.44 3.67 8.83
N ARG A 41 3.12 4.16 9.87
CA ARG A 41 4.47 3.74 10.24
C ARG A 41 4.53 3.48 11.73
N THR A 42 5.12 2.36 12.14
CA THR A 42 5.38 2.10 13.56
C THR A 42 6.65 2.81 14.04
N PRO A 43 6.74 3.22 15.31
CA PRO A 43 7.98 3.75 15.89
C PRO A 43 9.13 2.73 15.86
N GLY A 44 10.37 3.23 15.97
CA GLY A 44 11.58 2.41 16.16
C GLY A 44 12.31 1.99 14.88
N ARG A 45 13.57 1.54 15.04
CA ARG A 45 14.41 1.06 13.94
C ARG A 45 13.88 -0.29 13.45
N GLY A 46 13.67 -0.43 12.14
CA GLY A 46 13.10 -1.65 11.57
C GLY A 46 11.57 -1.72 11.66
N GLY A 47 10.91 -0.60 11.96
CA GLY A 47 9.46 -0.50 12.01
C GLY A 47 8.74 -0.97 10.75
N GLY A 48 7.51 -1.39 10.95
CA GLY A 48 6.57 -1.73 9.89
C GLY A 48 5.98 -0.50 9.23
N GLU A 49 5.53 -0.67 7.99
CA GLU A 49 4.82 0.37 7.24
C GLU A 49 3.65 -0.25 6.48
N ILE A 50 2.59 0.54 6.29
CA ILE A 50 1.41 0.20 5.49
C ILE A 50 1.02 1.44 4.70
N ASP A 51 0.87 1.29 3.38
CA ASP A 51 0.61 2.41 2.49
C ASP A 51 -0.83 2.92 2.68
N LEU A 52 -1.82 2.01 2.64
CA LEU A 52 -3.23 2.34 2.89
C LEU A 52 -3.85 1.37 3.89
N ILE A 53 -4.62 1.91 4.83
CA ILE A 53 -5.48 1.16 5.73
C ILE A 53 -6.92 1.57 5.42
N MET A 54 -7.70 0.59 4.99
CA MET A 54 -9.07 0.78 4.50
C MET A 54 -10.06 -0.04 5.35
N GLN A 55 -11.34 0.22 5.17
CA GLN A 55 -12.42 -0.58 5.72
C GLN A 55 -13.41 -0.96 4.61
N ALA A 56 -13.73 -2.24 4.50
CA ALA A 56 -14.79 -2.73 3.64
C ALA A 56 -16.17 -2.50 4.27
N SER A 57 -17.25 -2.61 3.49
CA SER A 57 -18.62 -2.35 3.93
C SER A 57 -19.10 -3.30 5.05
N ASP A 58 -18.51 -4.49 5.15
CA ASP A 58 -18.79 -5.48 6.21
C ASP A 58 -18.02 -5.23 7.52
N GLY A 59 -17.21 -4.16 7.59
CA GLY A 59 -16.40 -3.80 8.73
C GLY A 59 -14.98 -4.39 8.74
N THR A 60 -14.62 -5.21 7.75
CA THR A 60 -13.26 -5.77 7.61
C THR A 60 -12.23 -4.65 7.45
N VAL A 61 -11.16 -4.69 8.25
CA VAL A 61 -10.02 -3.78 8.11
C VAL A 61 -9.04 -4.35 7.09
N VAL A 62 -8.78 -3.59 6.04
CA VAL A 62 -7.94 -4.01 4.92
C VAL A 62 -6.62 -3.24 4.96
N PHE A 63 -5.51 -3.96 5.11
CA PHE A 63 -4.17 -3.42 5.06
C PHE A 63 -3.61 -3.61 3.65
N VAL A 64 -3.34 -2.51 2.96
CA VAL A 64 -2.98 -2.51 1.54
C VAL A 64 -1.54 -2.05 1.35
N GLU A 65 -0.75 -2.84 0.65
CA GLU A 65 0.51 -2.41 0.04
C GLU A 65 0.26 -2.00 -1.42
N VAL A 66 0.83 -0.86 -1.82
CA VAL A 66 0.76 -0.35 -3.19
C VAL A 66 2.10 -0.59 -3.89
N ARG A 67 2.05 -1.22 -5.07
CA ARG A 67 3.23 -1.55 -5.86
C ARG A 67 3.13 -0.99 -7.26
N LYS A 68 4.14 -0.24 -7.70
CA LYS A 68 4.31 0.04 -9.12
C LYS A 68 5.03 -1.13 -9.77
N ARG A 69 4.46 -1.70 -10.83
CA ARG A 69 5.10 -2.82 -11.53
C ARG A 69 6.17 -2.29 -12.48
N SER A 70 7.43 -2.64 -12.26
CA SER A 70 8.53 -2.35 -13.18
C SER A 70 8.82 -3.57 -14.05
N ARG A 71 8.01 -3.77 -15.10
CA ARG A 71 8.04 -4.93 -16.03
C ARG A 71 7.64 -6.27 -15.40
N THR A 72 7.37 -7.21 -16.29
CA THR A 72 6.74 -8.52 -16.11
C THR A 72 7.56 -9.47 -15.25
N ASP A 73 7.59 -9.22 -13.95
CA ASP A 73 8.10 -10.18 -12.99
C ASP A 73 7.10 -11.35 -12.97
N HIS A 74 7.57 -12.53 -13.40
CA HIS A 74 6.79 -13.76 -13.48
C HIS A 74 6.66 -14.32 -12.06
N GLY A 75 5.50 -14.11 -11.42
CA GLY A 75 5.24 -14.56 -10.05
C GLY A 75 3.89 -14.15 -9.45
N GLY A 76 3.18 -13.19 -10.05
CA GLY A 76 1.94 -12.65 -9.49
C GLY A 76 2.20 -11.64 -8.35
N ALA A 77 1.22 -10.80 -8.02
CA ALA A 77 1.47 -9.70 -7.08
C ALA A 77 1.71 -10.18 -5.64
N ALA A 78 1.18 -11.34 -5.25
CA ALA A 78 1.51 -11.97 -3.97
C ALA A 78 3.00 -12.33 -3.87
N ALA A 79 3.58 -12.93 -4.92
CA ALA A 79 5.01 -13.23 -4.96
C ALA A 79 5.89 -11.96 -5.06
N SER A 80 5.32 -10.83 -5.49
CA SER A 80 6.01 -9.53 -5.50
C SER A 80 6.23 -8.96 -4.10
N ILE A 81 5.50 -9.44 -3.09
CA ILE A 81 5.71 -9.06 -1.68
C ILE A 81 6.53 -10.15 -1.00
N GLY A 82 7.85 -9.96 -0.99
CA GLY A 82 8.76 -10.87 -0.30
C GLY A 82 8.49 -10.99 1.21
N PHE A 83 8.86 -12.13 1.79
CA PHE A 83 8.63 -12.49 3.19
C PHE A 83 9.00 -11.39 4.21
N GLN A 84 10.12 -10.71 4.01
CA GLN A 84 10.55 -9.61 4.89
C GLN A 84 9.57 -8.44 4.89
N LYS A 85 8.99 -8.09 3.73
CA LYS A 85 7.99 -7.01 3.63
C LYS A 85 6.66 -7.46 4.25
N GLN A 86 6.22 -8.70 4.01
CA GLN A 86 5.03 -9.25 4.66
C GLN A 86 5.13 -9.14 6.19
N ARG A 87 6.26 -9.57 6.78
CA ARG A 87 6.49 -9.46 8.23
C ARG A 87 6.41 -8.03 8.75
N ARG A 88 6.94 -7.05 8.00
CA ARG A 88 6.87 -5.63 8.37
C ARG A 88 5.44 -5.09 8.29
N ILE A 89 4.67 -5.48 7.28
CA ILE A 89 3.26 -5.10 7.15
C ILE A 89 2.44 -5.71 8.29
N ILE A 90 2.63 -7.00 8.60
CA ILE A 90 1.96 -7.70 9.70
C ILE A 90 2.27 -7.03 11.04
N PHE A 91 3.54 -6.69 11.30
CA PHE A 91 3.94 -5.98 12.52
C PHE A 91 3.23 -4.62 12.64
N ALA A 92 3.17 -3.86 11.55
CA ALA A 92 2.44 -2.59 11.53
C ALA A 92 0.93 -2.79 11.74
N ALA A 93 0.34 -3.83 11.15
CA ALA A 93 -1.08 -4.12 11.31
C ALA A 93 -1.41 -4.48 12.77
N GLN A 94 -0.60 -5.33 13.40
CA GLN A 94 -0.73 -5.67 14.82
C GLN A 94 -0.67 -4.42 15.70
N HIS A 95 0.32 -3.54 15.46
CA HIS A 95 0.44 -2.28 16.19
C HIS A 95 -0.75 -1.34 15.94
N TYR A 96 -1.23 -1.25 14.70
CA TYR A 96 -2.41 -0.46 14.35
C TYR A 96 -3.66 -0.94 15.09
N LEU A 97 -3.82 -2.26 15.23
CA LEU A 97 -4.98 -2.92 15.82
C LEU A 97 -5.08 -2.77 17.34
N LEU A 98 -4.00 -2.40 18.04
CA LEU A 98 -3.99 -2.18 19.49
C LEU A 98 -5.03 -1.16 19.99
N ARG A 99 -5.57 -0.32 19.10
CA ARG A 99 -6.62 0.66 19.42
C ARG A 99 -8.02 0.04 19.57
N TRP A 100 -8.23 -1.21 19.14
CA TRP A 100 -9.53 -1.89 19.25
C TRP A 100 -9.58 -2.85 20.43
N ARG A 101 -10.67 -2.81 21.19
CA ARG A 101 -10.95 -3.78 22.28
C ARG A 101 -11.29 -5.17 21.76
N ARG A 102 -11.94 -5.25 20.60
CA ARG A 102 -12.28 -6.50 19.89
C ARG A 102 -11.75 -6.37 18.47
N LEU A 103 -10.97 -7.36 18.05
CA LEU A 103 -10.39 -7.34 16.71
C LEU A 103 -11.48 -7.51 15.65
N PRO A 104 -11.51 -6.65 14.61
CA PRO A 104 -12.34 -6.87 13.44
C PRO A 104 -11.76 -8.00 12.58
N PRO A 105 -12.54 -8.55 11.63
CA PRO A 105 -11.95 -9.27 10.51
C PRO A 105 -10.89 -8.38 9.84
N LEU A 106 -9.81 -8.99 9.38
CA LEU A 106 -8.74 -8.29 8.70
C LEU A 106 -8.31 -9.00 7.43
N ARG A 107 -7.73 -8.25 6.50
CA ARG A 107 -7.21 -8.78 5.24
C ARG A 107 -5.98 -8.01 4.81
N PHE A 108 -5.01 -8.70 4.21
CA PHE A 108 -3.85 -8.08 3.58
C PHE A 108 -4.02 -8.11 2.07
N ASP A 109 -4.08 -6.94 1.46
CA ASP A 109 -4.31 -6.78 0.04
C ASP A 109 -3.10 -6.13 -0.62
N VAL A 110 -2.99 -6.32 -1.94
CA VAL A 110 -2.00 -5.63 -2.76
C VAL A 110 -2.72 -4.93 -3.89
N VAL A 111 -2.35 -3.68 -4.14
CA VAL A 111 -2.71 -2.98 -5.37
C VAL A 111 -1.47 -2.81 -6.23
N THR A 112 -1.49 -3.34 -7.45
CA THR A 112 -0.44 -3.05 -8.43
C THR A 112 -0.89 -1.94 -9.38
N ILE A 113 -0.03 -0.95 -9.60
CA ILE A 113 -0.22 0.09 -10.61
C ILE A 113 0.50 -0.39 -11.87
N GLU A 114 -0.28 -0.70 -12.90
CA GLU A 114 0.16 -1.22 -14.19
C GLU A 114 -0.17 -0.23 -15.32
N SER A 115 0.29 -0.50 -16.56
CA SER A 115 0.02 0.37 -17.72
C SER A 115 -1.47 0.50 -18.02
N ASP A 116 -2.22 -0.57 -17.77
CA ASP A 116 -3.64 -0.68 -18.10
C ASP A 116 -4.54 -0.29 -16.92
N GLY A 117 -3.92 0.25 -15.85
CA GLY A 117 -4.57 0.72 -14.63
C GLY A 117 -4.30 -0.17 -13.41
N PRO A 118 -4.93 0.16 -12.26
CA PRO A 118 -4.71 -0.56 -11.01
C PRO A 118 -5.32 -1.96 -11.03
N GLN A 119 -4.58 -2.94 -10.54
CA GLN A 119 -5.08 -4.30 -10.25
C GLN A 119 -5.12 -4.50 -8.74
N TRP A 120 -6.20 -5.10 -8.24
CA TRP A 120 -6.40 -5.32 -6.81
C TRP A 120 -6.48 -6.80 -6.49
N LEU A 121 -5.46 -7.29 -5.78
CA LEU A 121 -5.39 -8.65 -5.28
C LEU A 121 -5.83 -8.64 -3.83
N GLN A 122 -6.99 -9.23 -3.59
CA GLN A 122 -7.54 -9.41 -2.26
C GLN A 122 -6.92 -10.64 -1.59
N ALA A 123 -6.68 -10.56 -0.27
CA ALA A 123 -6.06 -11.65 0.49
C ALA A 123 -4.75 -12.14 -0.15
N ALA A 124 -3.89 -11.20 -0.51
CA ALA A 124 -2.63 -11.47 -1.21
C ALA A 124 -1.65 -12.31 -0.37
N PHE A 125 -1.75 -12.23 0.95
CA PHE A 125 -1.05 -13.12 1.88
C PHE A 125 -1.77 -13.18 3.23
N ASP A 126 -1.48 -14.23 3.99
CA ASP A 126 -2.03 -14.42 5.33
C ASP A 126 -1.18 -13.69 6.39
N GLY A 127 -1.83 -13.22 7.45
CA GLY A 127 -1.17 -12.59 8.59
C GLY A 127 -0.97 -13.50 9.80
N ALA A 128 -1.11 -14.81 9.61
CA ALA A 128 -0.92 -15.83 10.65
C ALA A 128 0.54 -15.89 11.13
#